data_AF-A0A0P1FEE1-F1
#
_entry.id   AF-A0A0P1FEE1-F1
#
_cell.length_a   1.000
_cell.length_b   1.000
_cell.length_c   1.000
_cell.angle_alpha   90.00
_cell.angle_beta   90.00
_cell.angle_gamma   90.00
#
_symmetry.space_group_name_H-M   'P 1'
#
loop_
_entity.id
_entity.type
_entity.pdbx_description
1 polymer ?
#
loop_
_entity_poly.entity_id
_entity_poly.type
_entity_poly.pdbx_seq_one_letter_code
_entity_poly.pdbx_strand_id
1 'polypeptide(L)'
;MLTRRAALGLFAATPLALALAPKAALAAEPQVFQNPTAINAIDPVAYFTKKKPVKGKEKHRVDWNGATWHFSSAKNASKFEANPEAYAPVFGGYCAFAASKGYLAPTVPEAWTIHEGKLYLNANLRAMELWRQDIPGNIKAGLANWPGILG
;
A
#
# COMPACT_ATOMS: atom_id res chain seq x y z
N MET A 1 75.67 31.16 24.26
CA MET A 1 74.55 31.96 24.80
C MET A 1 73.27 31.47 24.14
N LEU A 2 72.24 31.10 24.93
CA LEU A 2 70.86 30.72 24.56
C LEU A 2 70.70 29.51 23.60
N THR A 3 69.84 28.52 23.78
CA THR A 3 68.86 28.19 24.83
C THR A 3 68.38 26.74 24.61
N ARG A 4 67.92 26.11 25.70
CA ARG A 4 67.09 24.90 25.76
C ARG A 4 65.86 25.00 24.83
N ARG A 5 65.44 23.85 24.26
CA ARG A 5 64.06 23.39 23.88
C ARG A 5 64.14 22.54 22.59
N ALA A 6 63.41 21.46 22.37
CA ALA A 6 62.40 20.75 23.17
C ALA A 6 62.06 19.42 22.47
N ALA A 7 61.62 18.46 23.30
CA ALA A 7 60.55 17.49 23.06
C ALA A 7 60.73 16.44 21.94
N LEU A 8 61.19 15.27 22.41
CA LEU A 8 60.77 13.97 21.91
C LEU A 8 59.23 13.80 22.04
N GLY A 9 58.64 13.25 20.99
CA GLY A 9 57.61 12.20 21.08
C GLY A 9 56.20 12.62 21.47
N LEU A 10 55.30 12.61 20.49
CA LEU A 10 54.00 11.94 20.62
C LEU A 10 53.40 11.73 19.22
N PHE A 11 53.45 10.51 18.70
CA PHE A 11 52.58 10.11 17.58
C PHE A 11 51.16 9.99 18.16
N ALA A 12 50.34 11.03 17.98
CA ALA A 12 48.91 10.93 18.25
C ALA A 12 48.27 10.08 17.16
N ALA A 13 48.18 8.76 17.39
CA ALA A 13 47.34 7.88 16.60
C ALA A 13 45.89 8.28 16.85
N THR A 14 45.29 9.03 15.91
CA THR A 14 43.86 9.31 15.91
C THR A 14 43.15 8.04 15.41
N PRO A 15 42.31 7.38 16.21
CA PRO A 15 41.46 6.33 15.67
C PRO A 15 40.41 7.02 14.79
N LEU A 16 40.51 6.82 13.48
CA LEU A 16 39.47 7.16 12.52
C LEU A 16 38.28 6.23 12.80
N ALA A 17 37.44 6.62 13.76
CA ALA A 17 36.17 5.94 14.00
C ALA A 17 35.28 6.15 12.77
N LEU A 18 35.23 5.16 11.88
CA LEU A 18 34.17 5.05 10.88
C LEU A 18 32.85 4.94 11.63
N ALA A 19 32.17 6.06 11.83
CA ALA A 19 30.78 6.08 12.28
C ALA A 19 29.92 5.45 11.18
N LEU A 20 29.67 4.14 11.30
CA LEU A 20 28.59 3.46 10.57
C LEU A 20 27.27 4.01 11.11
N ALA A 21 26.83 5.16 10.57
CA ALA A 21 25.48 5.64 10.81
C ALA A 21 24.51 4.58 10.23
N PRO A 22 23.54 4.07 11.01
CA PRO A 22 22.55 3.16 10.47
C PRO A 22 21.76 3.90 9.40
N LYS A 23 21.82 3.42 8.15
CA LYS A 23 20.86 3.85 7.14
C LYS A 23 19.50 3.39 7.64
N ALA A 24 18.60 4.34 7.94
CA ALA A 24 17.21 4.02 8.17
C ALA A 24 16.70 3.25 6.95
N ALA A 25 16.38 1.97 7.13
CA ALA A 25 15.67 1.21 6.11
C ALA A 25 14.25 1.78 6.07
N LEU A 26 13.93 2.52 5.01
CA LEU A 26 12.55 2.87 4.71
C LEU A 26 11.83 1.54 4.39
N ALA A 27 10.90 1.14 5.25
CA ALA A 27 10.10 -0.05 5.01
C ALA A 27 9.07 0.30 3.93
N ALA A 28 9.03 -0.51 2.88
CA ALA A 28 7.99 -0.41 1.86
C ALA A 28 6.60 -0.62 2.48
N GLU A 29 5.62 0.10 1.97
CA GLU A 29 4.22 -0.07 2.30
C GLU A 29 3.72 -1.44 1.82
N PRO A 30 2.77 -2.08 2.54
CA PRO A 30 2.23 -3.37 2.13
C PRO A 30 1.55 -3.31 0.76
N GLN A 31 1.61 -4.41 0.00
CA GLN A 31 0.92 -4.49 -1.29
C GLN A 31 -0.62 -4.43 -1.14
N VAL A 32 -1.15 -4.75 0.04
CA VAL A 32 -2.58 -4.65 0.35
C VAL A 32 -2.77 -3.65 1.49
N PHE A 33 -3.55 -2.60 1.24
CA PHE A 33 -3.98 -1.68 2.27
C PHE A 33 -4.82 -2.40 3.32
N GLN A 34 -4.42 -2.26 4.59
CA GLN A 34 -5.06 -2.93 5.71
C GLN A 34 -5.14 -2.04 6.95
N ASN A 35 -6.31 -2.02 7.60
CA ASN A 35 -6.51 -1.34 8.87
C ASN A 35 -7.65 -1.98 9.69
N PRO A 36 -7.33 -2.89 10.63
CA PRO A 36 -6.14 -3.74 10.66
C PRO A 36 -6.21 -4.87 9.60
N THR A 37 -7.34 -5.00 8.90
CA THR A 37 -7.61 -6.04 7.90
C THR A 37 -7.75 -5.45 6.52
N ALA A 38 -7.57 -6.28 5.49
CA ALA A 38 -7.61 -5.87 4.10
C ALA A 38 -8.87 -5.05 3.80
N ILE A 39 -8.68 -3.88 3.16
CA ILE A 39 -9.73 -2.97 2.72
C ILE A 39 -10.81 -2.69 3.77
N ASN A 40 -10.39 -2.53 5.04
CA ASN A 40 -11.27 -2.27 6.19
C ASN A 40 -12.29 -3.40 6.46
N ALA A 41 -11.95 -4.66 6.20
CA ALA A 41 -12.81 -5.83 6.32
C ALA A 41 -14.09 -5.77 5.45
N ILE A 42 -14.02 -5.12 4.29
CA ILE A 42 -15.09 -5.18 3.29
C ILE A 42 -14.89 -6.41 2.40
N ASP A 43 -15.98 -7.08 2.08
CA ASP A 43 -16.00 -8.22 1.15
C ASP A 43 -15.81 -7.72 -0.29
N PRO A 44 -14.65 -7.97 -0.94
CA PRO A 44 -14.41 -7.48 -2.30
C PRO A 44 -15.34 -8.15 -3.32
N VAL A 45 -15.75 -9.40 -3.10
CA VAL A 45 -16.65 -10.14 -3.99
C VAL A 45 -18.05 -9.52 -4.00
N ALA A 46 -18.44 -8.85 -2.90
CA ALA A 46 -19.74 -8.18 -2.81
C ALA A 46 -19.86 -6.97 -3.75
N TYR A 47 -18.78 -6.26 -4.06
CA TYR A 47 -18.83 -5.19 -5.06
C TYR A 47 -19.29 -5.71 -6.43
N PHE A 48 -18.84 -6.90 -6.82
CA PHE A 48 -19.18 -7.50 -8.11
C PHE A 48 -20.58 -8.10 -8.13
N THR A 49 -20.93 -8.83 -7.06
CA THR A 49 -22.14 -9.66 -7.00
C THR A 49 -23.36 -8.93 -6.45
N LYS A 50 -23.17 -8.04 -5.48
CA LYS A 50 -24.25 -7.28 -4.81
C LYS A 50 -24.27 -5.81 -5.19
N LYS A 51 -23.27 -5.33 -5.94
CA LYS A 51 -23.12 -3.93 -6.36
C LYS A 51 -23.16 -2.93 -5.20
N LYS A 52 -22.61 -3.35 -4.06
CA LYS A 52 -22.47 -2.51 -2.86
C LYS A 52 -21.38 -3.05 -1.93
N PRO A 53 -20.74 -2.18 -1.12
CA PRO A 53 -19.88 -2.64 -0.04
C PRO A 53 -20.69 -3.47 0.95
N VAL A 54 -20.14 -4.59 1.40
CA VAL A 54 -20.72 -5.41 2.46
C VAL A 54 -19.62 -5.77 3.44
N LYS A 55 -19.85 -5.49 4.72
CA LYS A 55 -18.91 -5.86 5.78
C LYS A 55 -18.74 -7.38 5.82
N GLY A 56 -17.48 -7.81 5.82
CA GLY A 56 -17.11 -9.19 6.03
C GLY A 56 -17.20 -9.60 7.50
N LYS A 57 -17.15 -10.90 7.76
CA LYS A 57 -17.19 -11.48 9.10
C LYS A 57 -15.89 -12.22 9.36
N GLU A 58 -15.34 -12.10 10.57
CA GLU A 58 -14.08 -12.75 10.97
C GLU A 58 -14.09 -14.27 10.78
N LYS A 59 -15.26 -14.91 10.97
CA LYS A 59 -15.45 -16.35 10.72
C LYS A 59 -15.34 -16.77 9.25
N HIS A 60 -15.31 -15.81 8.33
CA HIS A 60 -15.14 -16.02 6.90
C HIS A 60 -13.94 -15.19 6.46
N ARG A 61 -12.74 -15.70 6.76
CA ARG A 61 -11.48 -15.04 6.44
C ARG A 61 -10.64 -15.86 5.48
N VAL A 62 -9.86 -15.16 4.67
CA VAL A 62 -8.83 -15.75 3.79
C VAL A 62 -7.59 -14.90 3.94
N ASP A 63 -6.44 -15.52 4.14
CA ASP A 63 -5.15 -14.85 4.16
C ASP A 63 -4.56 -14.89 2.75
N TRP A 64 -4.32 -13.71 2.17
CA TRP A 64 -3.77 -13.60 0.82
C TRP A 64 -2.98 -12.31 0.65
N ASN A 65 -1.81 -12.43 0.02
CA ASN A 65 -0.90 -11.34 -0.30
C ASN A 65 -0.51 -10.49 0.94
N GLY A 66 -0.19 -11.16 2.05
CA GLY A 66 0.26 -10.53 3.28
C GLY A 66 -0.85 -9.86 4.11
N ALA A 67 -2.13 -10.05 3.75
CA ALA A 67 -3.26 -9.45 4.46
C ALA A 67 -4.38 -10.48 4.74
N THR A 68 -5.11 -10.25 5.83
CA THR A 68 -6.33 -11.00 6.15
C THR A 68 -7.56 -10.31 5.56
N TRP A 69 -8.28 -11.04 4.70
CA TRP A 69 -9.48 -10.59 4.01
C TRP A 69 -10.72 -11.17 4.68
N HIS A 70 -11.76 -10.36 4.87
CA HIS A 70 -13.03 -10.80 5.45
C HIS A 70 -14.16 -10.81 4.43
N PHE A 71 -15.03 -11.82 4.51
CA PHE A 71 -16.13 -12.03 3.56
C PHE A 71 -17.47 -12.09 4.26
N SER A 72 -18.51 -11.65 3.55
CA SER A 72 -19.88 -11.62 4.07
C SER A 72 -20.50 -13.03 4.17
N SER A 73 -19.90 -14.01 3.50
CA SER A 73 -20.30 -15.43 3.50
C SER A 73 -19.13 -16.34 3.16
N ALA A 74 -19.19 -17.60 3.59
CA ALA A 74 -18.23 -18.64 3.20
C ALA A 74 -18.12 -18.80 1.68
N LYS A 75 -19.24 -18.70 0.95
CA LYS A 75 -19.27 -18.76 -0.52
C LYS A 75 -18.43 -17.65 -1.16
N ASN A 76 -18.44 -16.44 -0.61
CA ASN A 76 -17.61 -15.35 -1.12
C ASN A 76 -16.14 -15.55 -0.77
N ALA A 77 -15.84 -16.07 0.43
CA ALA A 77 -14.48 -16.45 0.80
C ALA A 77 -13.89 -17.47 -0.19
N SER A 78 -14.62 -18.56 -0.48
CA SER A 78 -14.17 -19.59 -1.44
C SER A 78 -14.02 -19.04 -2.86
N LYS A 79 -14.87 -18.11 -3.30
CA LYS A 79 -14.70 -17.45 -4.61
C LYS A 79 -13.42 -16.63 -4.67
N PHE A 80 -13.15 -15.87 -3.61
CA PHE A 80 -11.93 -15.08 -3.53
C PHE A 80 -10.70 -15.97 -3.48
N GLU A 81 -10.67 -16.97 -2.61
CA GLU A 81 -9.57 -17.92 -2.48
C GLU A 81 -9.26 -18.64 -3.80
N ALA A 82 -10.28 -18.98 -4.59
CA ALA A 82 -10.10 -19.60 -5.90
C ALA A 82 -9.52 -18.67 -6.97
N ASN A 83 -9.78 -17.36 -6.91
CA ASN A 83 -9.22 -16.37 -7.83
C ASN A 83 -9.16 -14.97 -7.20
N PRO A 84 -8.15 -14.68 -6.37
CA PRO A 84 -8.08 -13.41 -5.64
C PRO A 84 -7.97 -12.20 -6.58
N GLU A 85 -7.22 -12.33 -7.68
CA GLU A 85 -6.97 -11.25 -8.65
C GLU A 85 -8.22 -10.84 -9.45
N ALA A 86 -9.26 -11.66 -9.47
CA ALA A 86 -10.55 -11.30 -10.05
C ALA A 86 -11.34 -10.32 -9.16
N TYR A 87 -11.03 -10.25 -7.86
CA TYR A 87 -11.83 -9.51 -6.89
C TYR A 87 -11.05 -8.44 -6.13
N ALA A 88 -9.74 -8.63 -5.92
CA ALA A 88 -8.89 -7.66 -5.24
C ALA A 88 -8.85 -6.34 -6.02
N PRO A 89 -8.81 -5.17 -5.33
CA PRO A 89 -8.64 -3.89 -5.99
C PRO A 89 -7.29 -3.80 -6.70
N VAL A 90 -7.26 -3.14 -7.85
CA VAL A 90 -6.05 -3.06 -8.70
C VAL A 90 -4.84 -2.48 -7.96
N PHE A 91 -5.06 -1.45 -7.15
CA PHE A 91 -4.00 -0.78 -6.37
C PHE A 91 -3.99 -1.24 -4.91
N GLY A 92 -4.21 -2.53 -4.66
CA GLY A 92 -4.07 -3.12 -3.32
C GLY A 92 -5.09 -2.66 -2.28
N GLY A 93 -6.07 -1.83 -2.65
CA GLY A 93 -6.98 -1.18 -1.72
C GLY A 93 -6.63 0.25 -1.36
N TYR A 94 -5.52 0.79 -1.89
CA TYR A 94 -5.22 2.20 -1.87
C TYR A 94 -6.06 2.96 -2.91
N CYS A 95 -6.19 4.28 -2.71
CA CYS A 95 -6.97 5.14 -3.59
C CYS A 95 -6.41 5.14 -5.02
N ALA A 96 -7.21 4.69 -5.98
CA ALA A 96 -6.84 4.61 -7.39
C ALA A 96 -6.51 5.99 -7.99
N PHE A 97 -7.24 7.04 -7.58
CA PHE A 97 -6.92 8.40 -7.99
C PHE A 97 -5.58 8.87 -7.42
N ALA A 98 -5.30 8.61 -6.13
CA ALA A 98 -4.01 8.95 -5.53
C ALA A 98 -2.86 8.21 -6.22
N ALA A 99 -3.04 6.91 -6.50
CA ALA A 99 -2.07 6.11 -7.24
C ALA A 99 -1.78 6.71 -8.62
N SER A 100 -2.81 7.21 -9.33
CA SER A 100 -2.64 7.92 -10.61
C SER A 100 -1.82 9.21 -10.50
N LYS A 101 -1.76 9.80 -9.30
CA LYS A 101 -0.99 11.00 -8.97
C LYS A 101 0.35 10.70 -8.27
N GLY A 102 0.71 9.43 -8.14
CA GLY A 102 2.02 9.01 -7.63
C GLY A 102 2.13 8.97 -6.11
N TYR A 103 1.02 8.90 -5.37
CA TYR A 103 1.04 8.77 -3.91
C TYR A 103 -0.04 7.80 -3.39
N LEU A 104 0.12 7.36 -2.15
CA LEU A 104 -0.81 6.45 -1.49
C LEU A 104 -1.82 7.23 -0.64
N ALA A 105 -3.06 6.75 -0.61
CA ALA A 105 -4.07 7.22 0.33
C ALA A 105 -5.00 6.06 0.73
N PRO A 106 -5.51 6.04 1.97
CA PRO A 106 -6.51 5.06 2.39
C PRO A 106 -7.81 5.23 1.60
N THR A 107 -8.74 4.28 1.76
CA THR A 107 -10.00 4.26 1.01
C THR A 107 -11.21 4.10 1.92
N VAL A 108 -12.37 4.53 1.42
CA VAL A 108 -13.67 4.29 2.05
C VAL A 108 -14.51 3.33 1.19
N PRO A 109 -15.34 2.47 1.81
CA PRO A 109 -16.08 1.42 1.09
C PRO A 109 -17.05 1.94 0.02
N GLU A 110 -17.57 3.16 0.19
CA GLU A 110 -18.60 3.74 -0.68
C GLU A 110 -18.02 4.35 -1.95
N ALA A 111 -16.73 4.68 -1.96
CA ALA A 111 -16.05 5.33 -3.06
C ALA A 111 -15.36 4.30 -3.96
N TRP A 112 -16.14 3.60 -4.78
CA TRP A 112 -15.64 2.51 -5.63
C TRP A 112 -16.14 2.60 -7.07
N THR A 113 -15.41 1.94 -7.96
CA THR A 113 -15.79 1.77 -9.37
C THR A 113 -15.41 0.35 -9.81
N ILE A 114 -16.29 -0.31 -10.54
CA ILE A 114 -15.92 -1.47 -11.36
C ILE A 114 -15.78 -0.99 -12.80
N HIS A 115 -14.61 -1.18 -13.38
CA HIS A 115 -14.32 -0.86 -14.78
C HIS A 115 -13.61 -2.05 -15.42
N GLU A 116 -14.09 -2.51 -16.57
CA GLU A 116 -13.54 -3.67 -17.29
C GLU A 116 -13.34 -4.92 -16.40
N GLY A 117 -14.29 -5.16 -15.49
CA GLY A 117 -14.23 -6.31 -14.58
C GLY A 117 -13.20 -6.19 -13.45
N LYS A 118 -12.60 -5.02 -13.24
CA LYS A 118 -11.64 -4.74 -12.18
C LYS A 118 -12.18 -3.73 -11.17
N LEU A 119 -11.79 -3.91 -9.90
CA LEU A 119 -12.23 -3.08 -8.78
C LEU A 119 -11.22 -1.95 -8.52
N TYR A 120 -11.73 -0.74 -8.37
CA TYR A 120 -10.98 0.46 -8.01
C TYR A 120 -11.66 1.10 -6.80
N LEU A 121 -10.85 1.46 -5.79
CA LEU A 121 -11.32 2.12 -4.57
C LEU A 121 -10.73 3.53 -4.51
N ASN A 122 -11.41 4.45 -3.83
CA ASN A 122 -11.00 5.85 -3.69
C ASN A 122 -11.11 6.33 -2.25
N ALA A 123 -10.35 7.38 -1.93
CA ALA A 123 -10.26 7.95 -0.58
C ALA A 123 -11.58 8.55 -0.07
N ASN A 124 -12.40 9.06 -0.99
CA ASN A 124 -13.69 9.66 -0.73
C ASN A 124 -14.46 9.84 -2.05
N LEU A 125 -15.72 10.28 -1.96
CA LEU A 125 -16.58 10.49 -3.12
C LEU A 125 -16.05 11.55 -4.08
N ARG A 126 -15.34 12.58 -3.59
CA ARG A 126 -14.73 13.61 -4.45
C ARG A 126 -13.57 13.04 -5.26
N ALA A 127 -12.70 12.23 -4.66
CA ALA A 127 -11.64 11.53 -5.36
C ALA A 127 -12.20 10.53 -6.39
N MET A 128 -13.33 9.87 -6.08
CA MET A 128 -14.05 9.02 -7.03
C MET A 128 -14.62 9.81 -8.21
N GLU A 129 -15.14 11.01 -7.97
CA GLU A 129 -15.61 11.89 -9.05
C GLU A 129 -14.47 12.29 -9.98
N LEU A 130 -13.33 12.74 -9.42
CA LEU A 130 -12.12 13.07 -10.19
C LEU A 130 -11.56 11.85 -10.95
N TRP A 131 -11.58 10.68 -10.33
CA TRP A 131 -11.23 9.41 -10.97
C TRP A 131 -12.09 9.15 -12.22
N ARG A 132 -13.40 9.38 -12.12
CA ARG A 132 -14.38 9.12 -13.19
C ARG A 132 -14.29 10.08 -14.37
N GLN A 133 -13.59 11.20 -14.24
CA GLN A 133 -13.40 12.14 -15.35
C GLN A 133 -12.53 11.57 -16.47
N ASP A 134 -11.59 10.68 -16.14
CA ASP A 134 -10.73 9.99 -17.12
C ASP A 134 -10.25 8.65 -16.53
N ILE A 135 -11.13 7.64 -16.52
CA ILE A 135 -10.80 6.32 -15.97
C ILE A 135 -9.60 5.70 -16.72
N PRO A 136 -9.58 5.62 -18.07
CA PRO A 136 -8.47 4.98 -18.77
C PRO A 136 -7.13 5.68 -18.54
N GLY A 137 -7.10 7.02 -18.58
CA GLY A 137 -5.88 7.79 -18.32
C GLY A 137 -5.40 7.65 -16.89
N ASN A 138 -6.31 7.69 -15.90
CA ASN A 138 -5.95 7.50 -14.50
C ASN A 138 -5.46 6.06 -14.22
N ILE A 139 -6.04 5.03 -14.87
CA ILE A 139 -5.53 3.66 -14.79
C ILE A 139 -4.11 3.59 -15.32
N LYS A 140 -3.87 4.11 -16.52
CA LYS A 140 -2.53 4.09 -17.15
C LYS A 140 -1.49 4.77 -16.26
N ALA A 141 -1.80 5.96 -15.73
CA ALA A 141 -0.92 6.68 -14.83
C ALA A 141 -0.68 5.92 -13.52
N GLY A 142 -1.74 5.35 -12.93
CA GLY A 142 -1.63 4.57 -11.69
C GLY A 142 -0.76 3.32 -11.86
N LEU A 143 -0.92 2.60 -12.97
CA LEU A 143 -0.09 1.42 -13.29
C LEU A 143 1.37 1.78 -13.57
N ALA A 144 1.66 2.97 -14.09
CA ALA A 144 3.04 3.43 -14.26
C ALA A 144 3.73 3.71 -12.91
N ASN A 145 2.94 4.09 -11.90
CA ASN A 145 3.42 4.37 -10.55
C ASN A 145 3.47 3.11 -9.67
N TRP A 146 2.59 2.15 -9.89
CA TRP A 146 2.44 0.94 -9.08
C TRP A 146 3.26 -0.24 -9.62
N PRO A 147 3.93 -1.05 -8.78
CA PRO A 147 3.99 -0.99 -7.32
C PRO A 147 5.09 -0.07 -6.76
N GLY A 148 5.83 0.65 -7.60
CA GLY A 148 6.98 1.47 -7.17
C GLY A 148 6.65 2.55 -6.12
N ILE A 149 5.42 3.06 -6.08
CA ILE A 149 4.96 4.02 -5.06
C ILE A 149 4.85 3.44 -3.64
N LEU A 150 5.03 2.13 -3.46
CA LEU A 150 5.07 1.51 -2.13
C LEU A 150 6.39 1.80 -1.40
N GLY A 151 7.45 2.21 -2.10
CA GLY A 151 8.77 2.47 -1.52
C GLY A 151 9.79 1.36 -1.77
#